data_AF-A0A357MM65-F1
#
_entry.id   AF-A0A357MM65-F1
#
_cell.length_a   1.000
_cell.length_b   1.000
_cell.length_c   1.000
_cell.angle_alpha   90.00
_cell.angle_beta   90.00
_cell.angle_gamma   90.00
#
_symmetry.space_group_name_H-M   'P 1'
#
loop_
_entity.id
_entity.type
_entity.pdbx_description
1 polymer ?
#
loop_
_entity_poly.entity_id
_entity_poly.type
_entity_poly.pdbx_seq_one_letter_code
_entity_poly.pdbx_strand_id
1 'polypeptide(L)'
;MREEAALAPFTTDGCSGGLSAVWTATARAIPAFAAAHLDAPPWEACCVSHDRAYHAGGADPAPKASFTARLEADQALRACVIATEDARSPDLQARYGMSEAQISTAYAAIAAAMFEAVRLGGAPCSGLPWRWGYGWPDCGLLGGG
;
A
#
# COMPACT_ATOMS: atom_id res chain seq x y z
N MET A 1 2.74 24.92 -24.11
CA MET A 1 3.33 23.57 -24.19
C MET A 1 3.89 23.29 -22.82
N ARG A 2 3.20 22.48 -22.00
CA ARG A 2 3.74 22.09 -20.68
C ARG A 2 4.84 21.05 -20.95
N GLU A 3 6.00 21.24 -20.34
CA GLU A 3 7.05 20.23 -20.31
C GLU A 3 6.45 18.88 -19.92
N GLU A 4 6.79 17.85 -20.68
CA GLU A 4 6.59 16.46 -20.32
C GLU A 4 7.33 16.24 -18.99
N ALA A 5 6.62 16.35 -17.87
CA ALA A 5 7.21 16.16 -16.56
C ALA A 5 7.65 14.69 -16.47
N ALA A 6 8.94 14.44 -16.67
CA ALA A 6 9.52 13.12 -16.51
C ALA A 6 9.32 12.67 -15.06
N LEU A 7 8.67 11.53 -14.86
CA LEU A 7 8.50 10.95 -13.53
C LEU A 7 9.86 10.76 -12.86
N ALA A 8 9.96 11.08 -11.59
CA ALA A 8 11.16 10.76 -10.81
C ALA A 8 11.39 9.23 -10.80
N PRO A 9 12.60 8.73 -10.52
CA PRO A 9 12.84 7.30 -10.37
C PRO A 9 11.91 6.65 -9.34
N PHE A 10 11.45 5.43 -9.63
CA PHE A 10 10.61 4.67 -8.70
C PHE A 10 11.37 4.35 -7.40
N THR A 11 10.70 4.54 -6.27
CA THR A 11 11.16 4.13 -4.94
C THR A 11 9.99 3.55 -4.17
N THR A 12 10.27 2.67 -3.20
CA THR A 12 9.29 2.04 -2.32
C THR A 12 9.90 1.84 -0.94
N ASP A 13 9.09 2.01 0.11
CA ASP A 13 9.43 1.71 1.50
C ASP A 13 8.73 0.42 2.00
N GLY A 14 8.16 -0.36 1.09
CA GLY A 14 7.31 -1.51 1.40
C GLY A 14 5.88 -1.05 1.67
N CYS A 15 5.32 -1.41 2.81
CA CYS A 15 4.05 -0.83 3.25
C CYS A 15 4.35 0.49 3.99
N SER A 16 3.89 1.59 3.39
CA SER A 16 4.17 2.97 3.81
C SER A 16 3.71 3.30 5.24
N GLY A 17 4.12 4.48 5.71
CA GLY A 17 3.89 4.89 7.10
C GLY A 17 4.80 4.17 8.10
N GLY A 18 5.89 3.55 7.61
CA GLY A 18 6.86 2.83 8.41
C GLY A 18 6.43 1.41 8.82
N LEU A 19 5.33 0.88 8.28
CA LEU A 19 4.81 -0.44 8.67
C LEU A 19 5.85 -1.54 8.40
N SER A 20 6.41 -1.59 7.20
CA SER A 20 7.45 -2.56 6.84
C SER A 20 8.70 -2.43 7.70
N ALA A 21 9.14 -1.21 7.98
CA ALA A 21 10.31 -0.95 8.82
C ALA A 21 10.10 -1.41 10.26
N VAL A 22 8.96 -1.08 10.88
CA VAL A 22 8.61 -1.48 12.24
C VAL A 22 8.42 -3.00 12.34
N TRP A 23 7.78 -3.62 11.35
CA TRP A 23 7.62 -5.08 11.29
C TRP A 23 8.98 -5.78 11.26
N THR A 24 9.85 -5.38 10.34
CA THR A 24 11.19 -5.94 10.19
C THR A 24 12.01 -5.75 11.46
N ALA A 25 11.95 -4.57 12.09
CA ALA A 25 12.62 -4.32 13.35
C ALA A 25 12.11 -5.23 14.48
N THR A 26 10.80 -5.44 14.55
CA THR A 26 10.16 -6.32 15.53
C THR A 26 10.55 -7.79 15.31
N ALA A 27 10.52 -8.26 14.07
CA ALA A 27 10.93 -9.61 13.70
C ALA A 27 12.39 -9.89 14.07
N ARG A 28 13.29 -8.92 13.84
CA ARG A 28 14.70 -9.03 14.24
C ARG A 28 14.89 -9.03 15.76
N ALA A 29 14.12 -8.23 16.48
CA ALA A 29 14.23 -8.12 17.93
C ALA A 29 13.62 -9.32 18.67
N ILE A 30 12.58 -9.93 18.10
CA ILE A 30 11.78 -10.98 18.72
C ILE A 30 11.70 -12.18 17.76
N PRO A 31 12.61 -13.17 17.87
CA PRO A 31 12.61 -14.33 16.97
C PRO A 31 11.29 -15.11 16.98
N ALA A 32 10.60 -15.13 18.13
CA ALA A 32 9.28 -15.75 18.24
C ALA A 32 8.20 -15.03 17.40
N PHE A 33 8.35 -13.73 17.16
CA PHE A 33 7.49 -12.97 16.25
C PHE A 33 7.80 -13.34 14.80
N ALA A 34 9.07 -13.34 14.39
CA ALA A 34 9.47 -13.75 13.04
C ALA A 34 8.99 -15.18 12.72
N ALA A 35 9.15 -16.12 13.65
CA ALA A 35 8.65 -17.48 13.48
C ALA A 35 7.12 -17.57 13.39
N ALA A 36 6.40 -16.62 13.97
CA ALA A 36 4.93 -16.57 13.95
C ALA A 36 4.37 -15.85 12.73
N HIS A 37 5.06 -14.80 12.29
CA HIS A 37 4.51 -13.74 11.44
C HIS A 37 5.42 -13.37 10.26
N LEU A 38 6.51 -14.11 10.04
CA LEU A 38 7.50 -13.86 9.01
C LEU A 38 8.38 -12.62 9.28
N ASP A 39 9.51 -12.55 8.59
CA ASP A 39 10.48 -11.46 8.73
C ASP A 39 9.97 -10.11 8.18
N ALA A 40 8.96 -10.15 7.32
CA ALA A 40 8.29 -9.00 6.71
C ALA A 40 6.77 -9.21 6.72
N PRO A 41 5.96 -8.13 6.59
CA PRO A 41 4.52 -8.27 6.48
C PRO A 41 4.15 -9.23 5.33
N PRO A 42 3.22 -10.18 5.53
CA PRO A 42 2.90 -11.18 4.52
C PRO A 42 2.31 -10.57 3.22
N TRP A 43 1.85 -9.33 3.27
CA TRP A 43 1.33 -8.56 2.14
C TRP A 43 2.28 -7.45 1.64
N GLU A 44 3.56 -7.43 2.06
CA GLU A 44 4.51 -6.38 1.62
C GLU A 44 4.64 -6.30 0.09
N ALA A 45 4.62 -7.44 -0.59
CA ALA A 45 4.63 -7.48 -2.06
C ALA A 45 3.41 -6.79 -2.70
N CYS A 46 2.25 -6.81 -2.03
CA CYS A 46 1.06 -6.07 -2.46
C CYS A 46 1.29 -4.56 -2.36
N CYS A 47 1.92 -4.09 -1.28
CA CYS A 47 2.28 -2.68 -1.09
C CYS A 47 3.28 -2.21 -2.15
N VAL A 48 4.33 -2.99 -2.43
CA VAL A 48 5.31 -2.65 -3.49
C VAL A 48 4.65 -2.58 -4.88
N SER A 49 3.69 -3.46 -5.16
CA SER A 49 2.94 -3.43 -6.42
C SER A 49 2.03 -2.21 -6.52
N HIS A 50 1.38 -1.85 -5.41
CA HIS A 50 0.60 -0.62 -5.27
C HIS A 50 1.46 0.62 -5.51
N ASP A 51 2.62 0.72 -4.88
CA ASP A 51 3.56 1.83 -5.06
C ASP A 51 3.94 2.03 -6.52
N ARG A 52 4.18 0.94 -7.27
CA ARG A 52 4.50 1.03 -8.70
C ARG A 52 3.33 1.59 -9.51
N ALA A 53 2.12 1.12 -9.24
CA ALA A 53 0.92 1.62 -9.91
C ALA A 53 0.64 3.09 -9.53
N TYR A 54 0.84 3.46 -8.27
CA TYR A 54 0.71 4.82 -7.78
C TYR A 54 1.76 5.78 -8.34
N HIS A 55 2.98 5.29 -8.52
CA HIS A 55 4.07 6.04 -9.15
C HIS A 55 3.76 6.31 -10.62
N ALA A 56 3.34 5.29 -11.36
CA ALA A 56 2.97 5.42 -12.77
C ALA A 56 1.76 6.34 -12.96
N GLY A 57 0.77 6.28 -12.05
CA GLY A 57 -0.38 7.18 -12.07
C GLY A 57 -1.30 7.02 -13.28
N GLY A 58 -1.21 5.91 -14.02
CA GLY A 58 -1.94 5.65 -15.26
C GLY A 58 -1.22 6.13 -16.52
N ALA A 59 -1.67 5.67 -17.69
CA ALA A 59 -1.08 6.06 -18.98
C ALA A 59 -1.49 7.47 -19.43
N ASP A 60 -2.67 7.93 -19.01
CA ASP A 60 -3.20 9.26 -19.30
C ASP A 60 -2.84 10.22 -18.15
N PRO A 61 -2.06 11.28 -18.41
CA PRO A 61 -1.67 12.24 -17.38
C PRO A 61 -2.82 13.16 -16.97
N ALA A 62 -4.01 13.09 -17.58
CA ALA A 62 -5.15 13.89 -17.16
C ALA A 62 -5.47 13.63 -15.66
N PRO A 63 -5.69 14.67 -14.84
CA PRO A 63 -5.90 14.50 -13.40
C PRO A 63 -7.02 13.51 -13.04
N LYS A 64 -8.12 13.52 -13.81
CA LYS A 64 -9.23 12.59 -13.64
C LYS A 64 -8.84 11.14 -13.97
N ALA A 65 -8.08 10.94 -15.04
CA ALA A 65 -7.62 9.60 -15.42
C ALA A 65 -6.63 9.06 -14.38
N SER A 66 -5.71 9.90 -13.90
CA SER A 66 -4.79 9.52 -12.82
C SER A 66 -5.51 9.25 -11.49
N PHE A 67 -6.55 10.02 -11.16
CA PHE A 67 -7.41 9.73 -10.00
C PHE A 67 -8.02 8.33 -10.09
N THR A 68 -8.59 7.99 -11.26
CA THR A 68 -9.19 6.69 -11.52
C THR A 68 -8.15 5.57 -11.45
N ALA A 69 -6.99 5.73 -12.08
CA ALA A 69 -5.91 4.75 -12.05
C ALA A 69 -5.41 4.46 -10.62
N ARG A 70 -5.35 5.50 -9.77
CA ARG A 70 -4.99 5.35 -8.35
C ARG A 70 -6.07 4.63 -7.56
N LEU A 71 -7.36 4.92 -7.81
CA LEU A 71 -8.45 4.17 -7.20
C LEU A 71 -8.39 2.68 -7.59
N GLU A 72 -8.10 2.38 -8.85
CA GLU A 72 -7.91 1.00 -9.32
C GLU A 72 -6.72 0.33 -8.62
N ALA A 73 -5.60 1.05 -8.44
CA ALA A 73 -4.46 0.57 -7.67
C ALA A 73 -4.84 0.28 -6.20
N ASP A 74 -5.62 1.16 -5.55
CA ASP A 74 -6.09 0.96 -4.18
C ASP A 74 -6.97 -0.29 -4.06
N GLN A 75 -7.87 -0.51 -5.03
CA GLN A 75 -8.70 -1.70 -5.10
C GLN A 75 -7.89 -2.98 -5.33
N ALA A 76 -6.87 -2.90 -6.20
CA ALA A 76 -5.95 -4.00 -6.44
C ALA A 76 -5.13 -4.35 -5.20
N LEU A 77 -4.67 -3.34 -4.43
CA LEU A 77 -4.02 -3.53 -3.14
C LEU A 77 -4.94 -4.31 -2.18
N ARG A 78 -6.19 -3.85 -2.03
CA ARG A 78 -7.17 -4.50 -1.16
C ARG A 78 -7.38 -5.97 -1.52
N ALA A 79 -7.57 -6.26 -2.81
CA ALA A 79 -7.76 -7.63 -3.29
C ALA A 79 -6.51 -8.49 -3.04
N CYS A 80 -5.31 -7.96 -3.31
CA CYS A 80 -4.04 -8.65 -3.08
C CYS A 80 -3.84 -8.99 -1.60
N VAL A 81 -4.12 -8.05 -0.69
CA VAL A 81 -4.01 -8.27 0.76
C VAL A 81 -4.96 -9.38 1.22
N ILE A 82 -6.20 -9.41 0.74
CA ILE A 82 -7.15 -10.50 1.06
C ILE A 82 -6.57 -11.84 0.62
N ALA A 83 -6.06 -11.94 -0.61
CA ALA A 83 -5.50 -13.18 -1.14
C ALA A 83 -4.27 -13.70 -0.38
N THR A 84 -3.59 -12.85 0.41
CA THR A 84 -2.47 -13.32 1.25
C THR A 84 -2.89 -14.27 2.36
N GLU A 85 -4.19 -14.35 2.67
CA GLU A 85 -4.71 -15.30 3.64
C GLU A 85 -4.49 -16.76 3.23
N ASP A 86 -4.52 -17.08 1.94
CA ASP A 86 -4.38 -18.45 1.45
C ASP A 86 -3.05 -19.07 1.91
N ALA A 87 -1.97 -18.28 1.82
CA ALA A 87 -0.63 -18.68 2.23
C ALA A 87 -0.44 -18.71 3.75
N ARG A 88 -1.26 -17.95 4.50
CA ARG A 88 -1.10 -17.79 5.96
C ARG A 88 -2.07 -18.64 6.77
N SER A 89 -3.17 -19.08 6.17
CA SER A 89 -4.25 -19.78 6.85
C SER A 89 -3.78 -21.02 7.59
N PRO A 90 -3.00 -21.95 6.99
CA PRO A 90 -2.56 -23.15 7.70
C PRO A 90 -1.77 -22.84 8.98
N ASP A 91 -0.85 -21.88 8.92
CA ASP A 91 -0.03 -21.48 10.05
C ASP A 91 -0.84 -20.78 11.15
N LEU A 92 -1.78 -19.90 10.75
CA LEU A 92 -2.64 -19.18 11.69
C LEU A 92 -3.62 -20.13 12.40
N GLN A 93 -4.17 -21.11 11.68
CA GLN A 93 -4.99 -22.16 12.27
C GLN A 93 -4.18 -22.99 13.27
N ALA A 94 -3.01 -23.48 12.87
CA ALA A 94 -2.17 -24.32 13.72
C ALA A 94 -1.67 -23.58 14.97
N ARG A 95 -1.32 -22.30 14.84
CA ARG A 95 -0.71 -21.52 15.94
C ARG A 95 -1.73 -20.91 16.88
N TYR A 96 -2.84 -20.41 16.35
CA TYR A 96 -3.81 -19.63 17.12
C TYR A 96 -5.18 -20.31 17.26
N GLY A 97 -5.38 -21.48 16.65
CA GLY A 97 -6.66 -22.20 16.67
C GLY A 97 -7.79 -21.43 15.98
N MET A 98 -7.46 -20.48 15.11
CA MET A 98 -8.46 -19.70 14.38
C MET A 98 -9.18 -20.59 13.35
N SER A 99 -10.46 -20.34 13.12
CA SER A 99 -11.18 -20.93 11.99
C SER A 99 -10.89 -20.16 10.70
N GLU A 100 -11.16 -20.81 9.55
CA GLU A 100 -11.09 -20.15 8.23
C GLU A 100 -11.94 -18.86 8.18
N ALA A 101 -13.13 -18.88 8.78
CA ALA A 101 -14.00 -17.71 8.84
C ALA A 101 -13.40 -16.55 9.66
N GLN A 102 -12.70 -16.87 10.76
CA GLN A 102 -12.02 -15.85 11.57
C GLN A 102 -10.84 -15.24 10.82
N ILE A 103 -10.08 -16.07 10.09
CA ILE A 103 -8.95 -15.63 9.27
C ILE A 103 -9.46 -14.73 8.13
N SER A 104 -10.51 -15.15 7.42
CA SER A 104 -11.14 -14.36 6.36
C SER A 104 -11.68 -13.03 6.84
N THR A 105 -12.32 -13.01 8.01
CA THR A 105 -12.75 -11.76 8.62
C THR A 105 -11.58 -10.84 8.95
N ALA A 106 -10.48 -11.40 9.47
CA ALA A 106 -9.29 -10.62 9.83
C ALA A 106 -8.60 -10.02 8.60
N TYR A 107 -8.36 -10.81 7.54
CA TYR A 107 -7.74 -10.31 6.32
C TYR A 107 -8.62 -9.32 5.57
N ALA A 108 -9.94 -9.54 5.52
CA ALA A 108 -10.88 -8.56 4.98
C ALA A 108 -10.83 -7.23 5.75
N ALA A 109 -10.74 -7.27 7.08
CA ALA A 109 -10.63 -6.07 7.91
C ALA A 109 -9.30 -5.34 7.69
N ILE A 110 -8.18 -6.06 7.64
CA ILE A 110 -6.85 -5.51 7.35
C ILE A 110 -6.86 -4.83 5.97
N ALA A 111 -7.35 -5.51 4.95
CA ALA A 111 -7.41 -5.00 3.59
C ALA A 111 -8.32 -3.77 3.46
N ALA A 112 -9.45 -3.74 4.17
CA ALA A 112 -10.32 -2.56 4.22
C ALA A 112 -9.63 -1.38 4.92
N ALA A 113 -8.96 -1.61 6.05
CA ALA A 113 -8.21 -0.57 6.75
C ALA A 113 -7.09 0.01 5.88
N MET A 114 -6.37 -0.85 5.15
CA MET A 114 -5.34 -0.42 4.20
C MET A 114 -5.92 0.42 3.06
N PHE A 115 -7.02 -0.02 2.46
CA PHE A 115 -7.71 0.72 1.41
C PHE A 115 -8.06 2.14 1.88
N GLU A 116 -8.72 2.28 3.02
CA GLU A 116 -9.09 3.60 3.56
C GLU A 116 -7.85 4.45 3.87
N ALA A 117 -6.80 3.85 4.44
CA ALA A 117 -5.55 4.56 4.74
C ALA A 117 -4.88 5.12 3.47
N VAL A 118 -4.79 4.35 2.39
CA VAL A 118 -4.19 4.83 1.13
C VAL A 118 -5.08 5.85 0.41
N ARG A 119 -6.42 5.73 0.52
CA ARG A 119 -7.36 6.73 -0.01
C ARG A 119 -7.20 8.08 0.67
N LEU A 120 -7.08 8.09 2.00
CA LEU A 120 -6.93 9.31 2.79
C LEU A 120 -5.52 9.89 2.67
N GLY A 121 -4.49 9.05 2.78
CA GLY A 121 -3.08 9.47 2.70
C GLY A 121 -2.66 9.88 1.28
N GLY A 122 -3.19 9.23 0.26
CA GLY A 122 -2.93 9.51 -1.16
C GLY A 122 -3.78 10.65 -1.74
N ALA A 123 -4.66 11.26 -0.95
CA ALA A 123 -5.53 12.35 -1.39
C ALA A 123 -4.73 13.57 -1.90
N PRO A 124 -5.29 14.34 -2.86
CA PRO A 124 -4.67 15.58 -3.29
C PRO A 124 -4.48 16.50 -2.09
N CYS A 125 -3.31 17.15 -2.03
CA CYS A 125 -3.01 18.17 -1.04
C CYS A 125 -2.84 17.68 0.41
N SER A 126 -2.60 16.37 0.64
CA SER A 126 -2.37 15.83 1.99
C SER A 126 -1.07 16.30 2.66
N GLY A 127 -0.17 16.97 1.92
CA GLY A 127 1.15 17.39 2.39
C GLY A 127 2.13 16.22 2.60
N LEU A 128 1.72 14.99 2.31
CA LEU A 128 2.54 13.80 2.47
C LEU A 128 3.52 13.63 1.29
N PRO A 129 4.72 13.07 1.52
CA PRO A 129 5.75 12.97 0.48
C PRO A 129 5.40 11.97 -0.64
N TRP A 130 4.44 11.07 -0.39
CA TRP A 130 3.89 10.12 -1.37
C TRP A 130 2.59 10.60 -2.04
N ARG A 131 2.23 11.88 -1.91
CA ARG A 131 1.07 12.49 -2.60
C ARG A 131 1.17 12.28 -4.11
N TRP A 132 0.07 11.86 -4.75
CA TRP A 132 -0.08 11.83 -6.20
C TRP A 132 1.10 11.29 -7.01
N GLY A 133 1.86 10.34 -6.47
CA GLY A 133 3.08 9.87 -7.13
C GLY A 133 4.11 11.00 -7.23
N TYR A 134 5.38 10.64 -7.20
CA TYR A 134 6.45 11.60 -7.38
C TYR A 134 6.29 12.34 -8.73
N GLY A 135 5.75 13.57 -8.75
CA GLY A 135 5.71 14.38 -9.98
C GLY A 135 4.65 15.47 -10.14
N TRP A 136 3.58 15.53 -9.32
CA TRP A 136 2.55 16.57 -9.49
C TRP A 136 2.80 17.83 -8.63
N PRO A 137 2.51 19.05 -9.14
CA PRO A 137 2.70 20.28 -8.38
C PRO A 137 1.89 20.30 -7.08
N ASP A 138 2.45 20.93 -6.04
CA ASP A 138 1.74 21.15 -4.79
C ASP A 138 0.47 21.97 -5.01
N CYS A 139 -0.58 21.67 -4.24
CA CYS A 139 -1.82 22.46 -4.21
C CYS A 139 -1.65 23.84 -3.54
N GLY A 140 -0.42 24.35 -3.41
CA GLY A 140 -0.17 25.68 -2.89
C GLY A 140 -0.90 26.74 -3.71
N LEU A 141 -1.11 27.92 -3.11
CA LEU A 141 -1.78 29.08 -3.72
C LEU A 141 -1.19 29.55 -5.07
N LEU A 142 -0.03 29.02 -5.48
CA LEU A 142 0.68 29.35 -6.72
C LEU A 142 0.77 28.18 -7.73
N GLY A 143 0.21 27.01 -7.41
CA GLY A 143 0.31 25.79 -8.23
C GLY A 143 -0.86 25.56 -9.21
N GLY A 144 -1.87 26.42 -9.21
CA GLY A 144 -3.06 26.33 -10.06
C GLY A 144 -3.06 27.39 -11.17
N GLY A 145 -2.29 27.15 -12.22
CA GLY A 145 -2.33 27.88 -13.50
C GLY A 145 -2.35 26.92 -14.67
#